data_AF-A0A368XUA9-F1
#
_entry.id   AF-A0A368XUA9-F1
#
_cell.length_a   1.000
_cell.length_b   1.000
_cell.length_c   1.000
_cell.angle_alpha   90.00
_cell.angle_beta   90.00
_cell.angle_gamma   90.00
#
_symmetry.space_group_name_H-M   'P 1'
#
loop_
_entity.id
_entity.type
_entity.pdbx_description
1 polymer ?
#
loop_
_entity_poly.entity_id
_entity_poly.type
_entity_poly.pdbx_seq_one_letter_code
_entity_poly.pdbx_strand_id
1 'polypeptide(L)' 'MVIKALQKRVGAKQDGLVGPKTIRKIQLYLLTYQDGKISEPSEMVKPMQHILSEGKF' A
#
# COMPACT_ATOMS: atom_id res chain seq x y z
N MET A 1 8.52 4.74 -12.10
CA MET A 1 8.37 5.34 -10.74
C MET A 1 7.75 4.32 -9.82
N VAL A 2 8.36 4.08 -8.66
CA VAL A 2 7.94 3.03 -7.70
C VAL A 2 6.47 3.16 -7.29
N ILE A 3 5.99 4.37 -7.00
CA ILE A 3 4.61 4.60 -6.56
C ILE A 3 3.58 4.20 -7.64
N LYS A 4 3.83 4.50 -8.92
CA LYS A 4 2.91 4.13 -10.01
C LYS A 4 2.83 2.62 -10.23
N ALA A 5 3.94 1.90 -10.03
CA ALA A 5 3.97 0.44 -10.10
C ALA A 5 3.13 -0.18 -8.97
N LEU A 6 3.31 0.32 -7.74
CA LEU A 6 2.47 -0.04 -6.59
C LEU A 6 0.99 0.23 -6.87
N GLN A 7 0.65 1.44 -7.34
CA GLN A 7 -0.73 1.82 -7.69
C GLN A 7 -1.33 0.88 -8.74
N LYS A 8 -0.57 0.52 -9.78
CA LYS A 8 -0.99 -0.46 -10.80
C LYS A 8 -1.30 -1.82 -10.16
N ARG A 9 -0.45 -2.29 -9.25
CA ARG A 9 -0.59 -3.60 -8.59
C ARG A 9 -1.83 -3.69 -7.71
N VAL A 10 -2.12 -2.64 -6.94
CA VAL A 10 -3.27 -2.60 -6.03
C VAL A 10 -4.56 -2.06 -6.68
N GLY A 11 -4.53 -1.74 -7.97
CA GLY A 11 -5.68 -1.18 -8.70
C GLY A 11 -6.08 0.23 -8.24
N ALA A 12 -5.10 1.04 -7.81
CA ALA A 12 -5.29 2.47 -7.54
C ALA A 12 -5.04 3.32 -8.79
N LYS A 13 -5.49 4.59 -8.76
CA LYS A 13 -5.18 5.57 -9.80
C LYS A 13 -3.66 5.76 -9.89
N GLN A 14 -3.09 5.64 -11.08
CA GLN A 14 -1.64 5.74 -11.31
C GLN A 14 -1.15 7.20 -11.38
N ASP A 15 -1.50 8.01 -10.39
CA ASP A 15 -1.15 9.44 -10.32
C ASP A 15 0.20 9.71 -9.65
N GLY A 16 0.86 8.68 -9.10
CA GLY A 16 2.14 8.81 -8.40
C GLY A 16 2.04 9.40 -7.00
N LEU A 17 0.83 9.59 -6.45
CA LEU A 17 0.59 10.14 -5.11
C LEU A 17 0.06 9.08 -4.13
N VAL A 18 0.56 9.11 -2.90
CA VAL A 18 0.10 8.22 -1.81
C VAL A 18 -0.91 8.97 -0.94
N GLY A 19 -2.15 9.05 -1.43
CA GLY A 19 -3.28 9.59 -0.66
C GLY A 19 -4.14 8.50 0.00
N PRO A 20 -5.19 8.89 0.77
CA PRO A 20 -6.05 7.94 1.49
C PRO A 20 -6.69 6.86 0.62
N LYS A 21 -6.99 7.17 -0.65
CA LYS A 21 -7.51 6.18 -1.62
C LYS A 21 -6.47 5.11 -1.97
N THR A 22 -5.22 5.52 -2.19
CA THR A 22 -4.10 4.61 -2.44
C THR A 22 -3.84 3.75 -1.21
N ILE A 23 -3.85 4.36 -0.01
CA ILE A 23 -3.61 3.66 1.25
C ILE A 23 -4.68 2.58 1.49
N ARG A 24 -5.97 2.87 1.30
CA ARG A 24 -7.03 1.85 1.43
C ARG A 24 -6.85 0.66 0.49
N LYS A 25 -6.41 0.90 -0.75
CA LYS A 25 -6.14 -0.17 -1.72
C LYS A 25 -4.95 -1.04 -1.28
N ILE A 26 -3.91 -0.43 -0.71
CA ILE A 26 -2.78 -1.17 -0.13
C ILE A 26 -3.25 -1.99 1.08
N GLN A 27 -4.02 -1.39 1.99
CA GLN A 27 -4.56 -2.08 3.16
C GLN A 27 -5.44 -3.27 2.76
N LEU A 28 -6.30 -3.10 1.75
CA LEU A 28 -7.09 -4.19 1.19
C LEU A 28 -6.20 -5.30 0.61
N TYR A 29 -5.16 -4.95 -0.13
CA TYR A 29 -4.22 -5.91 -0.71
C TYR A 29 -3.45 -6.70 0.36
N LEU A 30 -3.14 -6.07 1.50
CA LEU A 30 -2.42 -6.67 2.62
C LEU A 30 -3.35 -7.28 3.67
N LEU A 31 -4.66 -7.30 3.42
CA LEU A 31 -5.68 -7.82 4.34
C LEU A 31 -5.64 -7.15 5.73
N THR A 32 -5.32 -5.86 5.78
CA THR A 32 -5.29 -5.06 7.02
C THR A 32 -6.53 -4.18 7.14
N TYR A 33 -6.75 -3.58 8.32
CA TYR A 33 -7.83 -2.62 8.52
C TYR A 33 -7.73 -1.42 7.54
N GLN A 34 -8.84 -1.05 6.90
CA GLN A 34 -8.88 -0.10 5.78
C GLN A 34 -9.26 1.34 6.21
N ASP A 35 -8.48 1.93 7.12
CA ASP A 35 -8.74 3.30 7.60
C ASP A 35 -8.28 4.40 6.63
N GLY A 36 -7.45 4.06 5.63
CA GLY A 36 -6.86 5.01 4.69
C GLY A 36 -5.78 5.89 5.30
N LYS A 37 -5.22 5.50 6.45
CA LYS A 37 -4.15 6.20 7.16
C LYS A 37 -2.95 5.28 7.34
N ILE A 38 -1.78 5.90 7.48
CA ILE A 38 -0.58 5.24 7.95
C ILE A 38 -0.41 5.74 9.39
N SER A 39 -0.85 4.94 10.36
CA SER A 39 -0.78 5.24 11.79
C SER A 39 0.52 4.70 12.41
N GLU A 40 0.91 5.22 13.56
CA GLU A 40 1.86 4.54 14.45
C GLU A 40 1.09 3.93 15.64
N PRO A 41 1.21 2.62 15.92
CA PRO A 41 1.79 1.58 15.07
C PRO A 41 0.94 1.35 13.80
N SER A 42 1.59 0.99 12.69
CA SER A 42 0.88 0.66 11.45
C SER A 42 0.78 -0.85 11.29
N GLU A 43 -0.45 -1.34 11.28
CA GLU A 43 -0.74 -2.73 10.90
C GLU A 43 -0.44 -3.01 9.41
N MET A 44 -0.29 -1.95 8.60
CA MET A 44 -0.04 -2.05 7.16
C MET A 44 1.45 -2.00 6.79
N VAL A 45 2.26 -1.19 7.48
CA VAL A 45 3.68 -1.00 7.11
C VAL A 45 4.50 -2.28 7.29
N LYS A 46 4.26 -3.05 8.36
CA LYS A 46 4.97 -4.33 8.60
C LYS A 46 4.80 -5.34 7.45
N PRO A 47 3.57 -5.73 7.06
CA PRO A 47 3.39 -6.64 5.94
C PRO A 47 3.89 -6.03 4.62
N MET A 48 3.75 -4.71 4.42
CA MET A 48 4.28 -4.02 3.23
C MET A 48 5.80 -4.15 3.12
N GLN A 49 6.54 -3.98 4.22
CA GLN A 49 7.99 -4.14 4.24
C GLN A 49 8.40 -5.57 3.90
N HIS A 50 7.72 -6.57 4.46
CA HIS A 50 8.01 -7.99 4.23
C HIS A 50 7.90 -8.36 2.74
N ILE A 51 6.79 -8.01 2.09
CA ILE A 51 6.59 -8.36 0.67
C ILE A 51 7.53 -7.60 -0.27
N LEU A 52 7.93 -6.37 0.08
CA LEU A 52 8.92 -5.60 -0.67
C LEU A 52 10.33 -6.20 -0.51
N SER A 53 10.71 -6.61 0.71
CA SER A 53 12.02 -7.21 0.97
C SER A 53 12.19 -8.58 0.31
N GLU A 54 11.11 -9.36 0.17
CA GLU A 54 11.13 -10.67 -0.48
C GLU A 54 11.09 -10.59 -2.01
N GLY A 55 11.00 -9.39 -2.60
CA GLY A 55 10.86 -9.22 -4.05
C GLY A 55 9.56 -9.81 -4.62
N LYS A 56 8.56 -10.06 -3.78
CA LYS A 56 7.23 -10.58 -4.19
C LYS A 56 6.30 -9.49 -4.74
N PHE A 57 6.88 -8.34 -5.12
CA PHE A 57 6.17 -7.13 -5.54
C PHE A 57 6.25 -6.87 -7.04
#